data_AF-A0A6N7VRY2-F1
#
_entry.id   AF-A0A6N7VRY2-F1
#
_cell.length_a   1.000
_cell.length_b   1.000
_cell.length_c   1.000
_cell.angle_alpha   90.00
_cell.angle_beta   90.00
_cell.angle_gamma   90.00
#
_symmetry.space_group_name_H-M   'P 1'
#
loop_
_entity.id
_entity.type
_entity.pdbx_description
1 polymer ?
#
loop_
_entity_poly.entity_id
_entity_poly.type
_entity_poly.pdbx_seq_one_letter_code
_entity_poly.pdbx_strand_id
1 'polypeptide(L)'
;MEILKHKSHNNSFSVEDKYNSVLEVVKGKSTYQVSIELGISEGNIQNWINNYKIYGYNGLVNKKKGRKSKNTTMKKTNIHKPKKLNESEREELIRLRAENEYIKAENEYIKAENEIIKKEIALREKNYAAQLKAKKQRLSKNSKKKATD
;
A
#
# COMPACT_ATOMS: atom_id res chain seq x y z
N MET A 1 20.91 -37.90 29.41
CA MET A 1 20.26 -37.69 28.09
C MET A 1 19.72 -36.27 28.07
N GLU A 2 20.40 -35.38 27.36
CA GLU A 2 20.05 -33.97 27.27
C GLU A 2 18.93 -33.81 26.23
N ILE A 3 17.73 -33.44 26.69
CA ILE A 3 16.55 -33.31 25.84
C ILE A 3 16.64 -31.96 25.11
N LEU A 4 16.74 -32.00 23.78
CA LEU A 4 16.65 -30.82 22.92
C LEU A 4 15.34 -30.07 23.20
N LYS A 5 15.42 -28.98 23.97
CA LYS A 5 14.27 -28.09 24.20
C LYS A 5 14.01 -27.31 22.91
N HIS A 6 12.95 -27.68 22.18
CA HIS A 6 12.45 -26.84 21.10
C HIS A 6 12.03 -25.48 21.65
N LYS A 7 12.72 -24.42 21.22
CA LYS A 7 12.33 -23.03 21.50
C LYS A 7 10.99 -22.81 20.80
N SER A 8 9.88 -22.69 21.53
CA SER A 8 8.62 -22.33 20.90
C SER A 8 8.74 -20.90 20.38
N HIS A 9 8.90 -20.71 19.07
CA HIS A 9 8.74 -19.41 18.42
C HIS A 9 7.24 -19.12 18.41
N ASN A 10 6.67 -18.83 19.58
CA ASN A 10 5.30 -18.39 19.70
C ASN A 10 5.29 -16.91 19.26
N ASN A 11 5.62 -16.65 17.99
CA ASN A 11 5.56 -15.34 17.38
C ASN A 11 4.07 -15.01 17.25
N SER A 12 3.52 -14.46 18.31
CA SER A 12 2.23 -13.80 18.29
C SER A 12 2.37 -12.55 17.42
N PHE A 13 2.18 -12.71 16.11
CA PHE A 13 2.12 -11.57 15.20
C PHE A 13 0.98 -10.64 15.63
N SER A 14 1.30 -9.35 15.73
CA SER A 14 0.26 -8.34 15.99
C SER A 14 -0.67 -8.24 14.78
N VAL A 15 -1.86 -7.68 14.97
CA VAL A 15 -2.80 -7.48 13.85
C VAL A 15 -2.18 -6.55 12.81
N GLU A 16 -1.42 -5.56 13.25
CA GLU A 16 -0.73 -4.59 12.41
C GLU A 16 0.37 -5.24 11.57
N ASP A 17 1.18 -6.13 12.15
CA ASP A 17 2.22 -6.87 11.40
C ASP A 17 1.62 -7.71 10.27
N LYS A 18 0.49 -8.38 10.57
CA LYS A 18 -0.24 -9.14 9.57
C LYS A 18 -0.81 -8.23 8.50
N TYR A 19 -1.37 -7.08 8.89
CA TYR A 19 -1.95 -6.13 7.95
C TYR A 19 -0.89 -5.55 7.02
N ASN A 20 0.28 -5.18 7.55
CA ASN A 20 1.43 -4.75 6.78
C ASN A 20 1.86 -5.81 5.75
N SER A 21 1.93 -7.08 6.14
CA SER A 21 2.26 -8.15 5.20
C SER A 21 1.25 -8.28 4.04
N VAL A 22 -0.05 -8.10 4.33
CA VAL A 22 -1.11 -8.12 3.31
C VAL A 22 -0.99 -6.89 2.39
N LEU A 23 -0.75 -5.70 2.96
CA LEU A 23 -0.57 -4.47 2.20
C LEU A 23 0.60 -4.55 1.22
N GLU A 24 1.75 -5.08 1.65
CA GLU A 24 2.93 -5.24 0.78
C GLU A 24 2.64 -6.15 -0.42
N VAL A 25 1.87 -7.23 -0.22
CA VAL A 25 1.44 -8.08 -1.34
C VAL A 25 0.44 -7.37 -2.24
N VAL A 26 -0.50 -6.60 -1.68
CA VAL A 26 -1.45 -5.78 -2.46
C VAL A 26 -0.75 -4.70 -3.29
N LYS A 27 0.38 -4.15 -2.80
CA LYS A 27 1.25 -3.23 -3.54
C LYS A 27 2.00 -3.90 -4.71
N GLY A 28 1.90 -5.23 -4.85
CA GLY A 28 2.47 -5.98 -5.97
C GLY A 28 3.70 -6.82 -5.62
N LYS A 29 4.13 -6.88 -4.35
CA LYS A 29 5.19 -7.81 -3.95
C LYS A 29 4.67 -9.25 -3.95
N SER A 30 5.55 -10.18 -4.29
CA SER A 30 5.23 -11.61 -4.14
C SER A 30 5.18 -12.00 -2.67
N THR A 31 4.38 -13.01 -2.35
CA THR A 31 4.32 -13.62 -1.01
C THR A 31 5.68 -14.10 -0.54
N TYR A 32 6.48 -14.65 -1.46
CA TYR A 32 7.88 -15.04 -1.22
C TYR A 32 8.75 -13.85 -0.81
N GLN A 33 8.69 -12.73 -1.53
CA GLN A 33 9.48 -11.55 -1.19
C GLN A 33 9.12 -11.00 0.19
N VAL A 34 7.82 -10.88 0.48
CA VAL A 34 7.34 -10.44 1.80
C VAL A 34 7.73 -11.42 2.91
N SER A 35 7.77 -12.72 2.61
CA SER A 35 8.21 -13.76 3.54
C SER A 35 9.67 -13.54 3.98
N ILE A 36 10.56 -13.24 3.03
CA ILE A 36 11.97 -12.96 3.31
C ILE A 36 12.14 -11.65 4.06
N GLU A 37 11.47 -10.58 3.62
CA GLU A 37 11.59 -9.24 4.21
C GLU A 37 11.10 -9.20 5.67
N LEU A 38 9.98 -9.87 5.97
CA LEU A 38 9.37 -9.83 7.31
C LEU A 38 9.75 -11.03 8.19
N GLY A 39 10.48 -12.01 7.67
CA GLY A 39 10.82 -13.24 8.39
C GLY A 39 9.59 -14.08 8.76
N ILE A 40 8.52 -13.99 7.95
CA ILE A 40 7.24 -14.66 8.17
C ILE A 40 7.11 -15.77 7.15
N SER A 41 6.61 -16.96 7.54
CA SER A 41 6.39 -18.02 6.56
C SER A 41 5.37 -17.62 5.49
N GLU A 42 5.64 -18.00 4.25
CA GLU A 42 4.75 -17.73 3.11
C GLU A 42 3.33 -18.24 3.35
N GLY A 43 3.18 -19.42 3.94
CA GLY A 43 1.87 -19.99 4.28
C GLY A 43 1.07 -19.16 5.29
N ASN A 44 1.73 -18.48 6.23
CA ASN A 44 1.06 -17.55 7.14
C ASN A 44 0.55 -16.32 6.40
N ILE A 45 1.39 -15.73 5.53
CA ILE A 45 1.02 -14.59 4.70
C ILE A 45 -0.18 -14.95 3.82
N GLN A 46 -0.15 -16.10 3.14
CA GLN A 46 -1.25 -16.56 2.29
C GLN A 46 -2.56 -16.74 3.06
N ASN A 47 -2.49 -17.32 4.26
CA ASN A 47 -3.66 -17.46 5.14
C ASN A 47 -4.22 -16.10 5.57
N TRP A 48 -3.35 -15.14 5.91
CA TRP A 48 -3.79 -13.79 6.28
C TRP A 48 -4.40 -13.05 5.10
N ILE A 49 -3.84 -13.16 3.89
CA ILE A 49 -4.44 -12.62 2.67
C ILE A 49 -5.84 -13.19 2.45
N ASN A 50 -6.01 -14.51 2.55
CA ASN A 50 -7.30 -15.16 2.35
C ASN A 50 -8.31 -14.72 3.41
N ASN A 51 -7.90 -14.66 4.68
CA ASN A 51 -8.75 -14.16 5.76
C ASN A 51 -9.12 -12.69 5.57
N TYR A 52 -8.19 -11.85 5.08
CA TYR A 52 -8.45 -10.44 4.81
C TYR A 52 -9.43 -10.26 3.65
N LYS A 53 -9.31 -11.05 2.57
CA LYS A 53 -10.26 -11.03 1.45
C LYS A 53 -11.69 -11.38 1.88
N ILE A 54 -11.84 -12.31 2.82
CA ILE A 54 -13.16 -12.80 3.27
C ILE A 54 -13.73 -11.93 4.39
N TYR A 55 -12.91 -11.53 5.37
CA TYR A 55 -13.36 -10.92 6.62
C TYR A 55 -12.83 -9.49 6.84
N GLY A 56 -12.08 -8.93 5.90
CA GLY A 56 -11.39 -7.64 6.05
C GLY A 56 -10.37 -7.66 7.19
N TYR A 57 -10.15 -6.50 7.80
CA TYR A 57 -9.22 -6.32 8.92
C TYR A 57 -9.55 -7.25 10.11
N ASN A 58 -10.83 -7.55 10.35
CA ASN A 58 -11.26 -8.50 11.39
C ASN A 58 -10.72 -9.92 11.19
N GLY A 59 -10.40 -10.31 9.95
CA GLY A 59 -9.78 -11.60 9.62
C GLY A 59 -8.35 -11.75 10.14
N LEU A 60 -7.68 -10.64 10.47
CA LEU A 60 -6.30 -10.61 10.96
C LEU A 60 -6.21 -10.69 12.48
N VAL A 61 -7.32 -10.41 13.18
CA VAL A 61 -7.41 -10.45 14.65
C VAL A 61 -7.14 -11.87 15.16
N ASN A 62 -6.29 -11.98 16.16
CA ASN A 62 -5.93 -13.26 16.79
C ASN A 62 -7.17 -13.91 17.41
N LYS A 63 -7.53 -15.12 16.95
CA LYS A 63 -8.62 -15.91 17.52
C LYS A 63 -8.13 -16.63 18.79
N LYS A 64 -9.02 -16.79 19.78
CA LYS A 64 -8.71 -17.51 21.03
C LYS A 64 -8.22 -18.92 20.71
N LYS A 65 -6.99 -19.23 21.13
CA LYS A 65 -6.35 -20.54 20.91
C LYS A 65 -7.00 -21.58 21.83
N GLY A 66 -7.36 -22.75 21.28
CA GLY A 66 -7.84 -23.90 22.05
C GLY A 66 -9.17 -24.49 21.58
N ARG A 67 -9.49 -25.69 22.10
CA ARG A 67 -10.73 -26.42 21.83
C ARG A 67 -11.91 -25.73 22.53
N LYS A 68 -13.03 -25.57 21.82
CA LYS A 68 -14.29 -25.09 22.42
C LYS A 68 -14.76 -26.07 23.50
N SER A 69 -15.32 -25.56 24.60
CA SER A 69 -15.89 -26.38 25.69
C SER A 69 -16.91 -27.39 25.15
N LYS A 70 -16.94 -28.60 25.72
CA LYS A 70 -17.78 -29.74 25.27
C LYS A 70 -19.27 -29.57 25.61
N ASN A 71 -19.64 -28.57 26.42
CA ASN A 71 -21.05 -28.34 26.79
C ASN A 71 -21.77 -27.55 25.69
N THR A 72 -22.51 -28.27 24.84
CA THR A 72 -23.26 -27.70 23.72
C THR A 72 -24.77 -27.93 23.88
N THR A 73 -25.40 -27.29 24.86
CA THR A 73 -26.79 -26.84 24.71
C THR A 73 -26.79 -25.59 23.84
N MET A 74 -26.53 -25.75 22.54
CA MET A 74 -26.34 -24.62 21.63
C MET A 74 -27.68 -24.14 21.04
N LYS A 75 -28.10 -22.91 21.39
CA LYS A 75 -28.85 -22.09 20.42
C LYS A 75 -27.91 -21.84 19.24
N LYS A 76 -28.21 -22.41 18.06
CA LYS A 76 -27.57 -22.04 16.80
C LYS A 76 -27.98 -20.60 16.46
N THR A 77 -27.33 -19.61 17.06
CA THR A 77 -27.40 -18.25 16.54
C THR A 77 -26.56 -18.21 15.28
N ASN A 78 -27.17 -17.77 14.19
CA ASN A 78 -26.50 -17.64 12.90
C ASN A 78 -25.49 -16.48 13.00
N ILE A 79 -24.28 -16.75 13.51
CA ILE A 79 -23.19 -15.76 13.71
C ILE A 79 -22.75 -15.14 12.37
N HIS A 80 -23.20 -15.70 11.24
CA HIS A 80 -22.87 -15.26 9.89
C HIS A 80 -23.76 -14.14 9.36
N LYS A 81 -24.76 -13.68 10.12
CA LYS A 81 -25.54 -12.52 9.70
C LYS A 81 -24.73 -11.26 10.02
N PRO A 82 -24.34 -10.45 9.01
CA PRO A 82 -23.66 -9.19 9.28
C PRO A 82 -24.54 -8.37 10.23
N LYS A 83 -23.93 -7.89 11.33
CA LYS A 83 -24.61 -7.02 12.28
C LYS A 83 -25.13 -5.83 11.48
N LYS A 84 -26.45 -5.60 11.52
CA LYS A 84 -27.02 -4.39 10.94
C LYS A 84 -26.42 -3.21 11.68
N LEU A 85 -25.76 -2.31 10.93
CA LEU A 85 -25.25 -1.05 11.47
C LEU A 85 -26.40 -0.29 12.12
N ASN A 86 -26.13 0.26 13.31
CA ASN A 86 -27.05 1.18 13.98
C ASN A 86 -27.11 2.52 13.22
N GLU A 87 -28.08 3.38 13.54
CA GLU A 87 -28.30 4.63 12.78
C GLU A 87 -27.07 5.56 12.82
N SER A 88 -26.46 5.70 13.99
CA SER A 88 -25.25 6.51 14.18
C SER A 88 -24.07 6.00 13.35
N GLU A 89 -23.83 4.68 13.34
CA GLU A 89 -22.80 4.03 12.54
C GLU A 89 -23.04 4.21 11.02
N ARG A 90 -24.32 4.28 10.59
CA ARG A 90 -24.67 4.53 9.18
C ARG A 90 -24.40 5.96 8.78
N GLU A 91 -24.78 6.92 9.60
CA GLU A 91 -24.50 8.33 9.36
C GLU A 91 -23.00 8.61 9.33
N GLU A 92 -22.23 8.03 10.25
CA GLU A 92 -20.78 8.13 10.26
C GLU A 92 -20.16 7.54 9.00
N LEU A 93 -20.65 6.37 8.54
CA LEU A 93 -20.22 5.77 7.29
C LEU A 93 -20.51 6.67 6.08
N ILE A 94 -21.64 7.37 6.07
CA ILE A 94 -21.99 8.33 5.01
C ILE A 94 -21.03 9.52 5.04
N ARG A 95 -20.78 10.11 6.22
CA ARG A 95 -19.82 11.22 6.38
C ARG A 95 -18.42 10.83 5.91
N LEU A 96 -17.92 9.68 6.37
CA LEU A 96 -16.61 9.17 5.98
C LEU A 96 -16.53 8.86 4.48
N ARG A 97 -17.60 8.39 3.86
CA ARG A 97 -17.63 8.17 2.39
C ARG A 97 -17.57 9.48 1.63
N ALA A 98 -18.33 10.49 2.06
CA ALA A 98 -18.30 11.82 1.45
C ALA A 98 -16.92 12.47 1.60
N GLU A 99 -16.29 12.38 2.77
CA GLU A 99 -14.94 12.89 3.00
C GLU A 99 -13.90 12.17 2.13
N ASN A 100 -13.96 10.83 2.06
CA ASN A 100 -13.07 10.07 1.19
C ASN A 100 -13.25 10.40 -0.30
N GLU A 101 -14.48 10.67 -0.73
CA GLU A 101 -14.78 11.11 -2.11
C GLU A 101 -14.19 12.49 -2.39
N TYR A 102 -14.38 13.44 -1.47
CA TYR A 102 -13.79 14.77 -1.55
C TYR A 102 -12.25 14.70 -1.64
N ILE A 103 -11.60 13.96 -0.74
CA ILE A 103 -10.14 13.80 -0.72
C ILE A 103 -9.64 13.17 -2.02
N LYS A 104 -10.39 12.23 -2.60
CA LYS A 104 -10.02 11.63 -3.90
C LYS A 104 -10.08 12.63 -5.04
N ALA A 105 -11.13 13.45 -5.10
CA ALA A 105 -11.28 14.49 -6.11
C ALA A 105 -10.16 15.54 -6.00
N GLU A 106 -9.85 15.99 -4.78
CA GLU A 106 -8.74 16.92 -4.52
C GLU A 106 -7.39 16.33 -4.97
N ASN A 107 -7.13 15.07 -4.64
CA ASN A 107 -5.91 14.38 -5.09
C ASN A 107 -5.82 14.23 -6.62
N GLU A 108 -6.94 14.01 -7.31
CA GLU A 108 -6.99 13.95 -8.77
C GLU A 108 -6.66 15.31 -9.40
N TYR A 109 -7.23 16.38 -8.86
CA TYR A 109 -6.91 17.75 -9.26
C TYR A 109 -5.41 18.07 -9.09
N ILE A 110 -4.84 17.79 -7.92
CA ILE A 110 -3.41 18.02 -7.63
C ILE A 110 -2.51 17.21 -8.58
N LYS A 111 -2.90 15.98 -8.95
CA LYS A 111 -2.16 15.18 -9.93
C LYS A 111 -2.15 15.83 -11.31
N ALA A 112 -3.30 16.33 -11.77
CA ALA A 112 -3.40 17.01 -13.06
C ALA A 112 -2.53 18.28 -13.11
N GLU A 113 -2.54 19.09 -12.04
CA GLU A 113 -1.71 20.29 -11.94
C GLU A 113 -0.21 19.95 -11.99
N ASN A 114 0.20 18.93 -11.24
CA ASN A 114 1.59 18.45 -11.25
C ASN A 114 2.05 17.96 -12.63
N GLU A 115 1.17 17.33 -13.41
CA GLU A 115 1.50 16.91 -14.78
C GLU A 115 1.72 18.10 -15.71
N ILE A 116 0.92 19.16 -15.59
CA ILE A 116 1.08 20.38 -16.39
C ILE A 116 2.41 21.06 -16.04
N ILE A 117 2.71 21.21 -14.75
CA ILE A 117 3.97 21.82 -14.28
C ILE A 117 5.18 21.03 -14.80
N LYS A 118 5.14 19.68 -14.74
CA LYS A 118 6.22 18.84 -15.28
C LYS A 118 6.44 19.04 -16.78
N LYS A 119 5.37 19.15 -17.57
CA LYS A 119 5.46 19.42 -19.01
C LYS A 119 6.05 20.80 -19.30
N GLU A 120 5.66 21.80 -18.51
CA GLU A 120 6.19 23.16 -18.66
C GLU A 120 7.69 23.22 -18.33
N ILE A 121 8.12 22.58 -17.24
CA ILE A 121 9.55 22.49 -16.87
C ILE A 121 10.35 21.85 -17.99
N ALA A 122 9.90 20.69 -18.50
CA ALA A 122 10.58 19.99 -19.58
C ALA A 122 10.68 20.85 -20.87
N LEU A 123 9.62 21.59 -21.21
CA LEU A 123 9.63 22.51 -22.34
C LEU A 123 10.62 23.65 -22.14
N ARG A 124 10.66 24.23 -20.94
CA ARG A 124 11.57 25.32 -20.59
C ARG A 124 13.03 24.88 -20.64
N GLU A 125 13.34 23.70 -20.13
CA GLU A 125 14.69 23.09 -20.21
C GLU A 125 15.12 22.83 -21.66
N LYS A 126 14.22 22.27 -22.49
CA LYS A 126 14.50 22.03 -23.91
C LYS A 126 14.79 23.35 -24.66
N ASN A 127 13.99 24.38 -24.40
CA ASN A 127 14.18 25.69 -25.01
C ASN A 127 15.50 26.33 -24.57
N TYR A 128 15.84 26.25 -23.28
CA TYR A 128 17.10 26.75 -22.74
C TYR A 128 18.30 26.02 -23.36
N ALA A 129 18.26 24.69 -23.46
CA ALA A 129 19.31 23.90 -24.10
C ALA A 129 19.49 24.27 -25.59
N ALA A 130 18.40 24.48 -26.33
CA ALA A 130 18.44 24.91 -27.72
C ALA A 130 19.07 26.30 -27.88
N GLN A 131 18.72 27.25 -27.01
CA GLN A 131 19.32 28.59 -26.99
C GLN A 131 20.83 28.55 -26.70
N LEU A 132 21.25 27.76 -25.71
CA LEU A 132 22.67 27.57 -25.41
C LEU A 132 23.43 26.96 -26.60
N LYS A 133 22.84 25.96 -27.28
CA LYS A 133 23.44 25.34 -28.47
C LYS A 133 23.58 26.35 -29.62
N ALA A 134 22.54 27.15 -29.88
CA ALA A 134 22.58 28.19 -30.91
C ALA A 134 23.63 29.26 -30.60
N LYS A 135 23.73 29.70 -29.34
CA LYS A 135 24.75 30.67 -28.90
C LYS A 135 26.17 30.13 -29.08
N LYS A 136 26.43 28.88 -28.68
CA LYS A 136 27.73 28.21 -28.90
C LYS A 136 28.08 28.12 -30.38
N GLN A 137 27.13 27.75 -31.24
CA GLN A 137 27.34 27.68 -32.69
C GLN A 137 27.68 29.05 -33.30
N ARG A 138 26.96 30.11 -32.91
CA ARG A 138 27.24 31.48 -33.38
C ARG A 138 28.63 31.96 -32.97
N LEU A 139 29.04 31.73 -31.72
CA LEU A 139 30.37 32.09 -31.22
C LEU A 139 31.48 31.37 -31.98
N SER A 140 31.32 30.06 -32.23
CA SER A 140 32.28 29.29 -33.03
C SER A 140 32.42 29.81 -34.47
N LYS A 141 31.31 30.15 -35.13
CA LYS A 141 31.34 30.73 -36.48
C LYS A 141 32.06 32.08 -36.52
N ASN A 142 31.84 32.94 -35.52
CA ASN A 142 32.49 34.25 -35.44
C ASN A 142 34.01 34.13 -35.19
N SER A 143 34.44 33.16 -34.37
CA SER A 143 35.87 32.88 -34.14
C SER A 143 36.58 32.40 -35.41
N LYS A 144 35.95 31.54 -36.22
CA LYS A 144 36.53 31.08 -37.49
C LYS A 144 36.70 32.22 -38.50
N LYS A 145 35.72 33.13 -38.60
CA LYS A 145 35.82 34.31 -39.49
C LYS A 145 36.97 35.25 -39.11
N LYS A 146 37.18 35.49 -37.81
CA LYS A 146 38.29 36.32 -37.31
C LYS A 146 39.69 35.72 -37.52
N ALA A 147 39.80 34.43 -37.79
CA ALA A 147 41.09 33.77 -37.97
C ALA A 147 41.51 33.69 -39.45
N THR A 148 40.65 34.10 -40.37
CA THR A 148 40.87 34.04 -41.83
C THR A 148 41.01 35.42 -42.48
N ASP A 149 40.85 36.49 -41.71
CA ASP A 149 41.16 37.89 -42.07
C ASP A 149 42.50 38.29 -41.45
#